data_AF-A0A2V7KK53-F1
#
_entry.id   AF-A0A2V7KK53-F1
#
_cell.length_a   1.000
_cell.length_b   1.000
_cell.length_c   1.000
_cell.angle_alpha   90.00
_cell.angle_beta   90.00
_cell.angle_gamma   90.00
#
_symmetry.space_group_name_H-M   'P 1'
#
loop_
_entity.id
_entity.type
_entity.pdbx_description
1 polymer ?
#
loop_
_entity_poly.entity_id
_entity_poly.type
_entity_poly.pdbx_seq_one_letter_code
_entity_poly.pdbx_strand_id
1 'polypeptide(L)'
;MGVAIVTAIYILTSAVFLYLVPLERVTSGETFAAQAGELLFGPAGGQVFAWIVIVAVLGSLLGLLMALPRVYYAMASDGVFFKAVAAVHPRFGTPARAIAIQAGIASLYVALGTFNQIIAYFVFVTVLFVGLTVAGLFRIRRR
;
A
#
# COMPACT_ATOMS: atom_id res chain seq x y z
N MET A 1 -1.35 14.13 15.74
CA MET A 1 -0.07 13.72 16.36
C MET A 1 0.67 12.67 15.54
N GLY A 2 0.06 11.53 15.19
CA GLY A 2 0.72 10.50 14.37
C GLY A 2 1.25 10.98 13.00
N VAL A 3 0.45 11.74 12.24
CA VAL A 3 0.86 12.25 10.91
C VAL A 3 2.13 13.11 10.98
N ALA A 4 2.22 14.01 11.96
CA ALA A 4 3.38 14.90 12.10
C ALA A 4 4.68 14.13 12.39
N ILE A 5 4.62 13.07 13.21
CA ILE A 5 5.76 12.20 13.50
C ILE A 5 6.20 11.47 12.22
N VAL A 6 5.24 10.91 11.48
CA VAL A 6 5.53 10.22 10.20
C VAL A 6 6.17 11.19 9.20
N THR A 7 5.67 12.42 9.10
CA THR A 7 6.25 13.45 8.23
C THR A 7 7.69 13.77 8.62
N ALA A 8 7.99 13.95 9.91
CA ALA A 8 9.34 14.25 10.38
C ALA A 8 10.32 13.09 10.07
N ILE A 9 9.92 11.85 10.33
CA ILE A 9 10.72 10.65 10.02
C ILE A 9 10.96 10.53 8.51
N TYR A 10 9.93 10.83 7.70
CA TYR A 10 10.05 10.79 6.25
C TYR A 10 11.07 11.80 5.74
N ILE A 11 11.00 13.06 6.21
CA ILE A 11 11.95 14.11 5.84
C ILE A 11 13.38 13.73 6.24
N LEU A 12 13.58 13.22 7.46
CA LEU A 12 14.90 12.77 7.93
C LEU A 12 15.46 11.66 7.06
N THR A 13 14.65 10.65 6.73
CA THR A 13 15.05 9.55 5.86
C THR A 13 15.40 10.04 4.45
N SER A 14 14.61 10.96 3.89
CA SER A 14 14.90 11.58 2.59
C SER A 14 16.18 12.41 2.59
N ALA A 15 16.49 13.11 3.69
CA ALA A 15 17.73 13.86 3.84
C ALA A 15 18.95 12.93 3.92
N VAL A 16 18.83 11.84 4.68
CA VAL A 16 19.83 10.76 4.76
C VAL A 16 20.09 10.15 3.38
N PHE A 17 19.04 9.95 2.57
CA PHE A 17 19.16 9.46 1.19
C PHE A 17 19.98 10.41 0.30
N LEU A 18 19.66 11.71 0.31
CA LEU A 18 20.39 12.71 -0.47
C LEU A 18 21.86 12.83 -0.05
N TYR A 19 22.19 12.48 1.20
CA TYR A 19 23.55 12.55 1.72
C TYR A 19 24.38 11.28 1.45
N LEU A 20 23.77 10.10 1.49
CA LEU A 20 24.49 8.80 1.39
C LEU A 20 24.57 8.23 -0.03
N VAL A 21 23.60 8.53 -0.90
CA VAL A 21 23.51 7.91 -2.24
C VAL A 21 23.74 8.97 -3.30
N PRO A 22 24.84 8.91 -4.08
CA PRO A 22 24.99 9.71 -5.29
C PRO A 22 23.79 9.44 -6.21
N LEU A 23 23.14 10.50 -6.70
CA LEU A 23 21.94 10.44 -7.57
C LEU A 23 22.08 9.46 -8.76
N GLU A 24 23.32 9.15 -9.15
CA GLU A 24 23.70 8.23 -10.22
C GLU A 24 23.51 6.73 -9.90
N ARG A 25 23.45 6.33 -8.62
CA ARG A 25 23.19 4.93 -8.19
C ARG A 25 21.73 4.66 -7.82
N VAL A 26 20.83 5.60 -8.05
CA VAL A 26 19.38 5.43 -7.84
C VAL A 26 18.80 4.61 -8.99
N THR A 27 19.24 3.37 -9.16
CA THR A 27 18.84 2.54 -10.31
C THR A 27 17.64 1.65 -10.03
N SER A 28 17.14 1.56 -8.80
CA SER A 28 15.80 1.06 -8.51
C SER A 28 15.42 1.36 -7.06
N GLY A 29 14.18 1.80 -6.83
CA GLY A 29 13.65 1.97 -5.46
C GLY A 29 13.59 0.65 -4.65
N GLU A 30 13.81 -0.49 -5.31
CA GLU A 30 13.63 -1.83 -4.75
C GLU A 30 14.74 -2.27 -3.80
N THR A 31 15.90 -1.59 -3.77
CA THR A 31 17.05 -2.00 -2.92
C THR A 31 17.53 -0.93 -1.95
N PHE A 32 16.79 0.17 -1.75
CA PHE A 32 17.19 1.26 -0.84
C PHE A 32 17.49 0.79 0.59
N ALA A 33 16.62 -0.04 1.17
CA ALA A 33 16.80 -0.48 2.56
C ALA A 33 18.04 -1.36 2.75
N ALA A 34 18.35 -2.21 1.76
CA ALA A 34 19.54 -3.05 1.78
C ALA A 34 20.81 -2.20 1.58
N GLN A 35 20.79 -1.26 0.64
CA GLN A 35 21.93 -0.34 0.39
C GLN A 35 22.20 0.59 1.58
N ALA A 36 21.16 1.10 2.22
CA ALA A 36 21.29 1.93 3.43
C ALA A 36 21.85 1.11 4.61
N GLY A 37 21.37 -0.12 4.79
CA GLY A 37 21.90 -1.04 5.80
C GLY A 37 23.37 -1.39 5.54
N GLU A 38 23.76 -1.56 4.28
CA GLU A 38 25.13 -1.86 3.89
C GLU A 38 26.08 -0.68 4.10
N LEU A 39 25.66 0.55 3.75
CA LEU A 39 26.48 1.75 3.99
C LEU A 39 26.66 2.07 5.48
N LEU A 40 25.64 1.83 6.30
CA LEU A 40 25.66 2.19 7.72
C LEU A 40 26.34 1.12 8.61
N PHE A 41 26.20 -0.16 8.25
CA PHE A 41 26.62 -1.28 9.10
C PHE A 41 27.44 -2.36 8.38
N GLY A 42 27.83 -2.13 7.12
CA GLY A 42 28.58 -3.09 6.29
C GLY A 42 27.71 -4.20 5.68
N PRO A 43 28.31 -5.19 5.00
CA PRO A 43 27.58 -6.22 4.23
C PRO A 43 26.53 -7.01 5.03
N ALA A 44 26.80 -7.25 6.32
CA ALA A 44 25.85 -7.92 7.22
C ALA A 44 24.63 -7.04 7.55
N GLY A 45 24.80 -5.71 7.59
CA GLY A 45 23.75 -4.74 7.82
C GLY A 45 22.70 -4.73 6.73
N GLY A 46 23.12 -4.77 5.47
CA GLY A 46 22.21 -4.80 4.33
C GLY A 46 21.23 -5.99 4.38
N GLN A 47 21.73 -7.17 4.74
CA GLN A 47 20.91 -8.38 4.86
C GLN A 47 19.87 -8.28 5.99
N VAL A 48 20.26 -7.76 7.15
CA VAL A 48 19.35 -7.60 8.30
C VAL A 48 18.25 -6.59 7.98
N PHE A 49 18.59 -5.45 7.38
CA PHE A 49 17.60 -4.43 6.99
C PHE A 49 16.64 -4.95 5.91
N ALA A 50 17.14 -5.73 4.95
CA ALA A 50 16.29 -6.37 3.95
C ALA A 50 15.23 -7.28 4.60
N TRP A 51 15.62 -8.12 5.58
CA TRP A 51 14.68 -8.97 6.30
C TRP A 51 13.64 -8.19 7.10
N ILE A 52 14.06 -7.10 7.77
CA ILE A 52 13.14 -6.22 8.50
C ILE A 52 12.08 -5.63 7.56
N VAL A 53 12.49 -5.15 6.38
CA VAL A 53 11.57 -4.59 5.39
C VAL A 53 10.63 -5.67 4.84
N ILE A 54 11.13 -6.87 4.55
CA ILE A 54 10.28 -7.98 4.11
C ILE A 54 9.19 -8.28 5.14
N VAL A 55 9.55 -8.39 6.42
CA VAL A 55 8.58 -8.64 7.50
C VAL A 55 7.57 -7.49 7.63
N ALA A 56 8.02 -6.24 7.53
CA ALA A 56 7.16 -5.06 7.60
C ALA A 56 6.16 -5.00 6.42
N VAL A 57 6.62 -5.31 5.21
CA VAL A 57 5.78 -5.35 4.00
C VAL A 57 4.77 -6.48 4.09
N LEU A 58 5.18 -7.68 4.51
CA LEU A 58 4.29 -8.82 4.72
C LEU A 58 3.23 -8.51 5.79
N GLY A 59 3.62 -7.89 6.91
CA GLY A 59 2.70 -7.46 7.95
C GLY A 59 1.67 -6.45 7.44
N SER A 60 2.11 -5.47 6.66
CA SER A 60 1.23 -4.48 6.03
C SER A 60 0.27 -5.12 5.02
N LEU A 61 0.76 -6.08 4.23
CA LEU A 61 -0.03 -6.82 3.25
C LEU A 61 -1.10 -7.69 3.91
N LEU A 62 -0.78 -8.39 4.99
CA LEU A 62 -1.75 -9.14 5.78
C LEU A 62 -2.82 -8.22 6.40
N GLY A 63 -2.41 -7.04 6.90
CA GLY A 63 -3.33 -6.02 7.41
C GLY A 63 -4.30 -5.53 6.34
N LEU A 64 -3.79 -5.23 5.14
CA LEU A 64 -4.60 -4.81 4.00
C LEU A 64 -5.54 -5.93 3.51
N LEU A 65 -5.07 -7.17 3.44
CA LEU A 65 -5.90 -8.33 3.08
C LEU A 65 -7.06 -8.56 4.05
N MET A 66 -6.92 -8.18 5.32
CA MET A 66 -8.03 -8.24 6.29
C MET A 66 -8.94 -7.01 6.26
N ALA A 67 -8.40 -5.82 5.96
CA ALA A 67 -9.15 -4.57 5.97
C ALA A 67 -9.97 -4.36 4.68
N LEU A 68 -9.39 -4.59 3.51
CA LEU A 68 -10.00 -4.31 2.21
C LEU A 68 -11.32 -5.08 1.98
N PRO A 69 -11.44 -6.37 2.33
CA PRO A 69 -12.69 -7.09 2.16
C PRO A 69 -13.83 -6.59 3.04
N ARG A 70 -13.54 -5.90 4.17
CA ARG A 70 -14.57 -5.26 5.00
C ARG A 70 -15.21 -4.07 4.29
N VAL A 71 -14.44 -3.35 3.48
CA VAL A 71 -14.95 -2.27 2.63
C VAL A 71 -15.84 -2.83 1.53
N TYR A 72 -15.40 -3.88 0.82
CA TYR A 72 -16.23 -4.55 -0.19
C TYR A 72 -17.51 -5.16 0.39
N TYR A 73 -17.44 -5.71 1.61
CA TYR A 73 -18.60 -6.22 2.32
C TYR A 73 -19.59 -5.11 2.69
N ALA A 74 -19.12 -3.98 3.24
CA ALA A 74 -19.96 -2.83 3.54
C ALA A 74 -20.59 -2.21 2.27
N MET A 75 -19.84 -2.10 1.17
CA MET A 75 -20.37 -1.62 -0.11
C MET A 75 -21.40 -2.58 -0.73
N ALA A 76 -21.27 -3.89 -0.49
CA ALA A 76 -22.23 -4.89 -0.94
C ALA A 76 -23.48 -4.96 -0.03
N SER A 77 -23.34 -4.70 1.27
CA SER A 77 -24.50 -4.56 2.19
C SER A 77 -25.31 -3.30 1.89
N ASP A 78 -24.65 -2.23 1.42
CA ASP A 78 -25.31 -0.98 0.99
C ASP A 78 -25.92 -1.08 -0.42
N GLY A 79 -25.83 -2.26 -1.08
CA GLY A 79 -26.48 -2.54 -2.37
C GLY A 79 -25.81 -1.93 -3.59
N VAL A 80 -24.62 -1.32 -3.44
CA VAL A 80 -23.89 -0.58 -4.49
C VAL A 80 -22.91 -1.46 -5.27
N PHE A 81 -22.75 -2.73 -4.88
CA PHE A 81 -21.83 -3.69 -5.51
C PHE A 81 -22.49 -5.05 -5.76
N PHE A 82 -21.97 -5.82 -6.73
CA PHE A 82 -22.54 -7.10 -7.16
C PHE A 82 -22.78 -8.05 -5.96
N LYS A 83 -24.04 -8.46 -5.74
CA LYS A 83 -24.48 -9.36 -4.65
C LYS A 83 -23.68 -10.68 -4.54
N ALA A 84 -23.00 -11.09 -5.62
CA ALA A 84 -22.14 -12.29 -5.64
C ALA A 84 -20.85 -12.15 -4.80
N VAL A 85 -20.39 -10.93 -4.54
CA VAL A 85 -19.20 -10.64 -3.70
C VAL A 85 -19.56 -10.65 -2.21
N ALA A 86 -20.84 -10.48 -1.88
CA ALA A 86 -21.38 -10.61 -0.52
C ALA A 86 -21.53 -12.08 -0.06
N ALA A 87 -21.12 -13.06 -0.86
CA ALA A 87 -21.13 -14.47 -0.48
C ALA A 87 -20.05 -14.72 0.60
N VAL A 88 -20.46 -14.52 1.85
CA VAL A 88 -19.66 -14.80 3.04
C VAL A 88 -19.58 -16.31 3.25
N HIS A 89 -18.39 -16.83 3.57
CA HIS A 89 -18.25 -18.23 3.90
C HIS A 89 -19.00 -18.54 5.21
N PRO A 90 -19.97 -19.49 5.23
CA PRO A 90 -20.90 -19.69 6.35
C PRO A 90 -20.25 -20.13 7.67
N ARG A 91 -18.98 -20.56 7.64
CA ARG A 91 -18.22 -21.02 8.82
C ARG A 91 -17.21 -20.00 9.38
N PHE A 92 -16.75 -19.05 8.57
CA PHE A 92 -15.64 -18.14 8.96
C PHE A 92 -16.00 -16.66 8.88
N GLY A 93 -17.18 -16.31 8.37
CA GLY A 93 -17.59 -14.90 8.28
C GLY A 93 -16.74 -14.07 7.30
N THR A 94 -15.84 -14.71 6.54
CA THR A 94 -14.90 -14.05 5.64
C THR A 94 -15.39 -14.14 4.18
N PRO A 95 -15.33 -13.05 3.41
CA PRO A 95 -15.68 -13.03 1.99
C PRO A 95 -14.53 -13.62 1.15
N ALA A 96 -14.34 -14.94 1.24
CA ALA A 96 -13.24 -15.66 0.58
C ALA A 96 -13.21 -15.45 -0.96
N ARG A 97 -14.38 -15.29 -1.59
CA ARG A 97 -14.48 -14.98 -3.02
C ARG A 97 -13.98 -13.58 -3.38
N ALA A 98 -14.23 -12.58 -2.53
CA ALA A 98 -13.72 -11.23 -2.72
C ALA A 98 -12.19 -11.20 -2.63
N ILE A 99 -11.64 -11.93 -1.65
CA ILE A 99 -10.19 -12.07 -1.47
C ILE A 99 -9.56 -12.76 -2.67
N ALA A 100 -10.15 -13.85 -3.19
CA ALA A 100 -9.63 -14.55 -4.35
C ALA A 100 -9.65 -13.70 -5.63
N ILE A 101 -10.73 -12.94 -5.87
CA ILE A 101 -10.82 -12.03 -7.01
C ILE A 101 -9.80 -10.89 -6.88
N GLN A 102 -9.69 -10.28 -5.70
CA GLN A 102 -8.71 -9.24 -5.42
C GLN A 102 -7.28 -9.74 -5.60
N ALA A 103 -6.96 -10.93 -5.08
CA ALA A 103 -5.65 -11.56 -5.25
C ALA A 103 -5.38 -11.89 -6.72
N GLY A 104 -6.37 -12.38 -7.47
CA GLY A 104 -6.25 -12.64 -8.90
C GLY A 104 -5.96 -11.38 -9.71
N ILE A 105 -6.69 -10.29 -9.46
CA ILE A 105 -6.49 -8.99 -10.11
C ILE A 105 -5.12 -8.41 -9.73
N ALA A 106 -4.74 -8.49 -8.45
CA ALA A 106 -3.43 -8.02 -7.99
C ALA A 106 -2.28 -8.79 -8.67
N SER A 107 -2.36 -10.13 -8.70
CA SER A 107 -1.37 -10.97 -9.39
C SER A 107 -1.30 -10.68 -10.89
N LEU A 108 -2.44 -10.42 -11.53
CA LEU A 108 -2.50 -10.04 -12.95
C LEU A 108 -1.82 -8.68 -13.20
N TYR A 109 -2.06 -7.68 -12.34
CA TYR A 109 -1.39 -6.39 -12.44
C TYR A 109 0.12 -6.49 -12.19
N VAL A 110 0.55 -7.32 -11.25
CA VAL A 110 1.98 -7.59 -11.02
C VAL A 110 2.61 -8.29 -12.22
N ALA A 111 1.88 -9.19 -12.89
CA ALA A 111 2.38 -9.92 -14.05
C ALA A 111 2.47 -9.05 -15.33
N LEU A 112 1.55 -8.09 -15.51
CA LEU A 112 1.46 -7.27 -16.73
C LEU A 112 2.07 -5.87 -16.59
N GLY A 113 2.13 -5.33 -15.38
CA GLY A 113 2.51 -3.95 -15.11
C GLY A 113 3.94 -3.83 -14.61
N THR A 114 4.63 -2.77 -15.06
CA THR A 114 5.86 -2.35 -14.38
C THR A 114 5.54 -1.65 -13.07
N PHE A 115 6.45 -1.70 -12.09
CA PHE A 115 6.30 -1.06 -10.78
C PHE A 115 5.84 0.40 -10.88
N ASN A 116 6.48 1.18 -11.76
CA ASN A 116 6.14 2.58 -11.97
C ASN A 116 4.72 2.78 -12.54
N GLN A 117 4.27 1.92 -13.44
CA GLN A 117 2.91 1.98 -13.99
C GLN A 117 1.87 1.66 -12.92
N ILE A 118 2.10 0.61 -12.12
CA ILE A 118 1.19 0.21 -11.04
C ILE A 118 1.04 1.36 -10.04
N ILE A 119 2.14 1.99 -9.63
CA ILE A 119 2.11 3.15 -8.74
C ILE A 119 1.37 4.33 -9.37
N ALA A 120 1.65 4.65 -10.64
CA ALA A 120 1.00 5.77 -11.31
C ALA A 120 -0.53 5.59 -11.35
N TYR A 121 -1.02 4.40 -11.71
CA TYR A 121 -2.45 4.10 -11.70
C TYR A 121 -3.04 4.19 -10.29
N PHE A 122 -2.36 3.62 -9.29
CA PHE A 122 -2.82 3.62 -7.91
C PHE A 122 -2.93 5.05 -7.33
N VAL A 123 -1.90 5.87 -7.52
CA VAL A 123 -1.86 7.25 -7.02
C VAL A 123 -2.94 8.09 -7.70
N PHE A 124 -3.10 7.97 -9.02
CA PHE A 124 -4.14 8.70 -9.76
C PHE A 124 -5.54 8.42 -9.22
N VAL A 125 -5.89 7.14 -9.07
CA VAL A 125 -7.21 6.73 -8.55
C VAL A 125 -7.39 7.21 -7.10
N THR A 126 -6.37 7.05 -6.26
CA THR A 126 -6.42 7.46 -4.84
C THR A 126 -6.67 8.96 -4.69
N VAL A 127 -5.92 9.79 -5.41
CA VAL A 127 -6.06 11.26 -5.35
C VAL A 127 -7.44 11.69 -5.85
N LEU A 128 -7.94 11.07 -6.93
CA LEU A 128 -9.27 11.35 -7.46
C LEU A 128 -10.36 11.02 -6.43
N PHE A 129 -10.31 9.86 -5.78
CA PHE A 129 -11.29 9.46 -4.77
C PHE A 129 -11.22 10.32 -3.50
N VAL A 130 -10.02 10.69 -3.04
CA VAL A 130 -9.86 11.64 -1.93
C VAL A 130 -10.45 13.00 -2.30
N GLY A 131 -10.19 13.49 -3.51
CA GLY A 131 -10.78 14.73 -4.02
C GLY A 131 -12.31 14.68 -4.06
N LEU A 132 -12.90 13.60 -4.56
CA LEU A 132 -14.35 13.39 -4.55
C LEU A 132 -14.93 13.32 -3.13
N THR A 133 -14.24 12.66 -2.20
CA THR A 133 -14.66 12.56 -0.79
C THR A 133 -14.69 13.93 -0.14
N VAL A 134 -13.65 14.74 -0.35
CA VAL A 134 -13.57 16.12 0.15
C VAL A 134 -14.67 16.98 -0.49
N ALA A 135 -14.86 16.90 -1.81
CA ALA A 135 -15.92 17.63 -2.52
C ALA A 135 -17.32 17.22 -2.03
N GLY A 136 -17.54 15.93 -1.78
CA GLY A 136 -18.76 15.37 -1.21
C GLY A 136 -19.02 15.89 0.20
N LEU A 137 -17.99 15.97 1.05
CA LEU A 137 -18.08 16.53 2.40
C LEU A 137 -18.52 18.01 2.37
N PHE A 138 -17.98 18.81 1.45
CA PHE A 138 -18.41 20.20 1.25
C PHE A 138 -19.85 20.30 0.77
N ARG A 139 -20.30 19.37 -0.09
CA ARG A 139 -21.70 19.31 -0.55
C ARG A 139 -22.67 18.93 0.58
N ILE A 140 -22.28 17.99 1.44
CA ILE A 140 -23.09 17.56 2.59
C ILE A 140 -23.15 18.65 3.66
N ARG A 141 -22.04 19.37 3.94
CA ARG A 141 -22.05 20.52 4.86
C ARG A 141 -22.85 21.74 4.37
N ARG A 142 -23.20 21.78 3.08
CA ARG A 142 -24.06 22.82 2.50
C ARG A 142 -25.55 22.45 2.47
N ARG A 143 -25.90 21.21 2.80
CA ARG A 143 -27.28 20.81 3.09
C ARG A 143 -27.53 20.87 4.59
#